data_AF-A0A522LWL1-F1
#
_entry.id   AF-A0A522LWL1-F1
#
_cell.length_a   1.000
_cell.length_b   1.000
_cell.length_c   1.000
_cell.angle_alpha   90.00
_cell.angle_beta   90.00
_cell.angle_gamma   90.00
#
_symmetry.space_group_name_H-M   'P 1'
#
loop_
_entity.id
_entity.type
_entity.pdbx_description
1 polymer ?
#
loop_
_entity_poly.entity_id
_entity_poly.type
_entity_poly.pdbx_seq_one_letter_code
_entity_poly.pdbx_strand_id
1 'polypeptide(L)'
;MLSCKETSLLVSQSLDRRLAWRERIALRMHLLVCGACRSFADQAAFLRTAVRRFGRRANAPEPLRLSQDARERIARELRDKQP
;
A
#
# COMPACT_ATOMS: atom_id res chain seq x y z
N MET A 1 -11.07 -23.55 1.27
CA MET A 1 -11.66 -22.19 1.34
C MET A 1 -10.83 -21.37 2.30
N LEU A 2 -10.57 -20.09 2.02
CA LEU A 2 -9.93 -19.19 2.98
C LEU A 2 -10.86 -18.95 4.16
N SER A 3 -10.31 -18.81 5.36
CA SER A 3 -11.01 -18.27 6.52
C SER A 3 -11.23 -16.76 6.40
N CYS A 4 -12.14 -16.20 7.18
CA CYS A 4 -12.35 -14.74 7.25
C CYS A 4 -11.06 -14.01 7.68
N LYS A 5 -10.26 -14.61 8.58
CA LYS A 5 -8.98 -14.05 9.05
C LYS A 5 -7.93 -13.99 7.94
N GLU A 6 -7.80 -15.05 7.14
CA GLU A 6 -6.87 -15.07 6.00
C GLU A 6 -7.35 -14.11 4.89
N THR A 7 -8.67 -14.02 4.70
CA THR A 7 -9.28 -13.11 3.73
C THR A 7 -9.03 -11.66 4.10
N SER A 8 -9.25 -11.26 5.36
CA SER A 8 -8.99 -9.89 5.81
C SER A 8 -7.51 -9.52 5.71
N LEU A 9 -6.60 -10.47 5.99
CA LEU A 9 -5.17 -10.29 5.77
C LEU A 9 -4.83 -10.09 4.28
N LEU A 10 -5.39 -10.91 3.38
CA LEU A 10 -5.18 -10.77 1.93
C LEU A 10 -5.75 -9.47 1.37
N VAL A 11 -6.92 -9.03 1.86
CA VAL A 11 -7.49 -7.71 1.53
C VAL A 11 -6.50 -6.61 1.92
N SER A 12 -5.96 -6.63 3.14
CA SER A 12 -4.96 -5.65 3.58
C SER A 12 -3.71 -5.66 2.68
N GLN A 13 -3.14 -6.85 2.43
CA GLN A 13 -1.99 -7.01 1.56
C GLN A 13 -2.23 -6.50 0.13
N SER A 14 -3.46 -6.61 -0.38
CA SER A 14 -3.82 -6.11 -1.71
C SER A 14 -3.73 -4.58 -1.84
N LEU A 15 -3.77 -3.84 -0.73
CA LEU A 15 -3.65 -2.38 -0.68
C LEU A 15 -2.20 -1.89 -0.70
N ASP A 16 -1.26 -2.78 -0.38
CA ASP A 16 0.17 -2.49 -0.26
C ASP A 16 0.99 -3.13 -1.39
N ARG A 17 0.64 -4.35 -1.78
CA ARG A 17 1.31 -5.08 -2.86
C ARG A 17 0.33 -5.64 -3.88
N ARG A 18 0.85 -5.97 -5.05
CA ARG A 18 0.12 -6.80 -6.01
C ARG A 18 0.04 -8.22 -5.47
N LEU A 19 -1.18 -8.74 -5.36
CA LEU A 19 -1.41 -10.15 -5.07
C LEU A 19 -1.01 -11.04 -6.25
N ALA A 20 -0.56 -12.26 -5.99
CA ALA A 20 -0.39 -13.29 -7.00
C ALA A 20 -1.74 -13.73 -7.57
N TRP A 21 -1.76 -14.30 -8.77
CA TRP A 21 -3.00 -14.70 -9.44
C TRP A 21 -3.86 -15.67 -8.62
N ARG A 22 -3.23 -16.65 -7.97
CA ARG A 22 -3.90 -17.63 -7.11
C ARG A 22 -4.56 -16.96 -5.89
N GLU A 23 -3.87 -16.02 -5.25
CA GLU A 23 -4.38 -15.25 -4.11
C GLU A 23 -5.61 -14.42 -4.53
N ARG A 24 -5.57 -13.77 -5.71
CA ARG A 24 -6.70 -12.99 -6.22
C ARG A 24 -7.93 -13.85 -6.47
N ILE A 25 -7.76 -15.04 -7.02
CA ILE A 25 -8.87 -15.97 -7.29
C ILE A 25 -9.47 -16.45 -5.97
N ALA A 26 -8.63 -16.90 -5.03
CA ALA A 26 -9.09 -17.37 -3.72
C ALA A 26 -9.84 -16.28 -2.94
N LEU A 27 -9.31 -15.05 -2.95
CA LEU A 27 -9.96 -13.88 -2.36
C LEU A 27 -11.33 -13.62 -3.01
N ARG A 28 -11.40 -13.55 -4.34
CA ARG A 28 -12.67 -13.34 -5.07
C ARG A 28 -13.72 -14.37 -4.70
N MET A 29 -13.35 -15.65 -4.65
CA MET A 29 -14.27 -16.73 -4.28
C MET A 29 -14.83 -16.55 -2.87
N HIS A 30 -14.00 -16.14 -1.89
CA HIS A 30 -14.49 -15.91 -0.53
C HIS A 30 -15.43 -14.69 -0.46
N LEU A 31 -15.12 -13.60 -1.17
CA LEU A 31 -15.97 -12.40 -1.19
C LEU A 31 -17.34 -12.65 -1.84
N LEU A 32 -17.46 -13.63 -2.74
CA LEU A 32 -18.74 -14.06 -3.31
C LEU A 32 -19.68 -14.67 -2.28
N VAL A 33 -19.15 -15.37 -1.28
CA VAL A 33 -19.95 -16.13 -0.30
C VAL A 33 -20.06 -15.45 1.07
N CYS A 34 -19.14 -14.55 1.41
CA CYS A 34 -19.12 -13.88 2.71
C CYS A 34 -19.38 -12.37 2.58
N GLY A 35 -20.59 -11.95 2.96
CA GLY A 35 -20.99 -10.53 2.96
C GLY A 35 -20.15 -9.67 3.90
N ALA A 36 -19.77 -10.18 5.07
CA ALA A 36 -18.94 -9.43 6.03
C ALA A 36 -17.55 -9.10 5.46
N CYS A 37 -16.90 -10.07 4.82
CA CYS A 37 -15.59 -9.84 4.19
C CYS A 37 -15.69 -8.92 2.97
N ARG A 38 -16.81 -8.93 2.24
CA ARG A 38 -17.08 -7.98 1.16
C ARG A 38 -17.18 -6.55 1.69
N SER A 39 -18.02 -6.33 2.71
CA SER A 39 -18.15 -5.01 3.35
C SER A 39 -16.82 -4.52 3.90
N PHE A 40 -16.02 -5.40 4.51
CA PHE A 40 -14.68 -5.05 4.97
C PHE A 40 -13.76 -4.61 3.82
N ALA A 41 -13.74 -5.35 2.71
CA ALA A 41 -12.94 -4.99 1.54
C ALA A 41 -13.32 -3.61 0.97
N ASP A 42 -14.61 -3.31 0.90
CA ASP A 42 -15.11 -2.01 0.44
C ASP A 42 -14.72 -0.88 1.40
N GLN A 43 -14.85 -1.09 2.71
CA GLN A 43 -14.43 -0.12 3.74
C GLN A 43 -12.91 0.14 3.69
N ALA A 44 -12.11 -0.91 3.54
CA ALA A 44 -10.66 -0.78 3.46
C ALA A 44 -10.22 0.00 2.20
N ALA A 45 -10.88 -0.24 1.06
CA ALA A 45 -10.65 0.51 -0.17
C ALA A 45 -11.08 1.99 -0.04
N PHE A 46 -12.20 2.24 0.63
CA PHE A 46 -12.66 3.60 0.94
C PHE A 46 -11.64 4.36 1.79
N LEU A 47 -11.18 3.78 2.90
CA LEU A 47 -10.16 4.39 3.77
C LEU A 47 -8.88 4.70 3.00
N ARG A 48 -8.38 3.75 2.19
CA ARG A 48 -7.18 3.96 1.36
C ARG A 48 -7.33 5.17 0.43
N THR A 49 -8.50 5.32 -0.18
CA THR A 49 -8.80 6.43 -1.10
C THR A 49 -8.92 7.76 -0.34
N ALA A 50 -9.62 7.77 0.79
CA ALA A 50 -9.78 8.93 1.65
C ALA A 50 -8.41 9.45 2.13
N VAL A 51 -7.58 8.57 2.71
CA VAL A 51 -6.24 8.93 3.20
C VAL A 51 -5.37 9.50 2.08
N ARG A 52 -5.37 8.89 0.89
CA ARG A 52 -4.61 9.43 -0.27
C ARG A 52 -5.11 10.80 -0.70
N ARG A 53 -6.43 11.04 -0.66
CA ARG A 53 -7.03 12.33 -1.00
C ARG A 53 -6.69 13.41 0.03
N PHE A 54 -6.74 13.09 1.32
CA PHE A 54 -6.38 14.02 2.38
C PHE A 54 -4.87 14.31 2.41
N GLY A 55 -4.03 13.28 2.24
CA GLY A 55 -2.57 13.44 2.19
C GLY A 55 -2.11 14.37 1.06
N ARG A 56 -2.77 14.31 -0.12
CA ARG A 56 -2.51 15.25 -1.24
C ARG A 56 -2.98 16.68 -0.99
N ARG A 57 -3.93 16.89 -0.08
CA ARG A 57 -4.42 18.24 0.29
C ARG A 57 -3.62 18.85 1.42
N ALA A 58 -3.22 18.04 2.39
CA ALA A 58 -2.37 18.46 3.51
C ALA A 58 -0.93 18.72 3.07
N ASN A 59 -0.45 17.96 2.08
CA ASN A 59 0.81 18.21 1.39
C ASN A 59 0.51 18.69 -0.02
N ALA A 60 0.29 19.99 -0.21
CA ALA A 60 0.62 20.58 -1.51
C ALA A 60 2.07 20.18 -1.81
N PRO A 61 2.40 19.65 -2.99
CA PRO A 61 3.73 19.14 -3.26
C PRO A 61 4.69 20.33 -3.34
N GLU A 62 5.19 20.80 -2.20
CA GLU A 62 6.57 21.25 -2.21
C GLU A 62 7.38 20.03 -2.62
N PRO A 63 8.15 20.10 -3.72
CA PRO A 63 9.05 19.03 -4.05
C PRO A 63 9.92 18.78 -2.82
N LEU A 64 9.86 17.56 -2.26
CA LEU A 64 10.73 17.14 -1.15
C LEU A 64 12.18 17.32 -1.62
N ARG A 65 12.77 18.47 -1.28
CA ARG A 65 14.16 18.78 -1.59
C ARG A 65 14.98 18.40 -0.38
N LEU A 66 15.90 17.46 -0.60
CA LEU A 66 16.99 17.25 0.35
C LEU A 66 17.67 18.60 0.62
N SER A 67 17.94 18.88 1.90
CA SER A 67 18.86 19.97 2.24
C SER A 67 20.18 19.76 1.52
N GLN A 68 20.88 20.85 1.25
CA GLN A 68 22.17 20.79 0.57
C GLN A 68 23.16 19.88 1.32
N ASP A 69 23.20 19.97 2.65
CA ASP A 69 24.00 19.11 3.51
C ASP A 69 23.67 17.62 3.37
N ALA A 70 22.37 17.25 3.39
CA ALA A 70 21.96 15.85 3.24
C ALA A 70 22.35 15.31 1.85
N ARG A 71 22.25 16.14 0.81
CA ARG A 71 22.64 15.78 -0.55
C ARG A 71 24.15 15.55 -0.66
N GLU A 72 24.96 16.42 -0.08
CA GLU A 72 26.42 16.34 -0.11
C GLU A 72 26.94 15.10 0.63
N ARG A 73 26.35 14.76 1.78
CA ARG A 73 26.67 13.54 2.54
C ARG A 73 26.37 12.27 1.74
N ILE A 74 25.17 12.17 1.16
CA ILE A 74 24.79 11.00 0.34
C ILE A 74 25.69 10.89 -0.89
N ALA A 75 26.01 12.00 -1.56
CA ALA A 75 26.87 11.98 -2.74
C ALA A 75 28.32 11.59 -2.43
N ARG A 76 28.83 11.89 -1.23
CA ARG A 76 30.15 11.44 -0.76
C ARG A 76 30.16 9.92 -0.58
N GLU A 77 29.22 9.39 0.19
CA GLU A 77 29.10 7.95 0.44
C GLU A 77 28.93 7.11 -0.83
N LEU A 78 28.16 7.61 -1.82
CA LEU A 78 27.98 6.92 -3.10
C LEU A 78 29.23 6.94 -3.99
N ARG A 79 30.13 7.91 -3.82
CA ARG A 79 31.44 7.94 -4.50
C ARG A 79 32.42 6.98 -3.85
N ASP A 80 32.47 6.98 -2.52
CA ASP A 80 33.39 6.13 -1.76
C ASP A 80 33.03 4.63 -1.86
N LYS A 81 31.78 4.31 -2.22
CA LYS A 81 31.29 2.93 -2.44
C LYS A 81 31.23 2.50 -3.91
N GLN A 82 31.61 3.33 -4.87
CA GLN A 82 31.73 2.92 -6.26
C GLN A 82 33.11 2.27 -6.49
N PRO A 83 33.19 0.99 -6.88
CA PRO A 83 34.45 0.32 -7.21
C PRO A 83 35.10 0.88 -8.47
#